data_AF-I9TBC0-F1
#
_entry.id   AF-I9TBC0-F1
#
_cell.length_a   1.000
_cell.length_b   1.000
_cell.length_c   1.000
_cell.angle_alpha   90.00
_cell.angle_beta   90.00
_cell.angle_gamma   90.00
#
_symmetry.space_group_name_H-M   'P 1'
#
loop_
_entity.id
_entity.type
_entity.pdbx_description
1 polymer ?
#
loop_
_entity_poly.entity_id
_entity_poly.type
_entity_poly.pdbx_seq_one_letter_code
_entity_poly.pdbx_strand_id
1 'polypeptide(L)'
;MARLHLACSNTREDYLHKISDEITNQYDLIGVETLNVKELMRTYHSKSLANASWGKFLTMLEYKAQRKGKTLLGIDRFFPSSQLCSYCGVNTGKKQ
;
A
#
# COMPACT_ATOMS: atom_id res chain seq x y z
N MET A 1 19.41 -7.70 23.47
CA MET A 1 18.59 -6.78 22.64
C MET A 1 18.60 -7.10 21.14
N ALA A 2 19.72 -7.52 20.53
CA ALA A 2 19.78 -7.80 19.09
C ALA A 2 18.85 -8.94 18.58
N ARG A 3 18.69 -10.04 19.31
CA ARG A 3 17.86 -11.19 18.88
C ARG A 3 16.36 -10.88 18.82
N LEU A 4 15.86 -10.06 19.75
CA LEU A 4 14.45 -9.65 19.79
C LEU A 4 14.11 -8.70 18.63
N HIS A 5 14.99 -7.74 18.33
CA HIS A 5 14.83 -6.87 17.16
C HIS A 5 14.86 -7.64 15.84
N LEU A 6 15.74 -8.64 15.73
CA LEU A 6 15.79 -9.52 14.56
C LEU A 6 14.49 -10.33 14.39
N ALA A 7 13.97 -10.91 15.48
CA ALA A 7 12.72 -11.67 15.45
C ALA A 7 11.54 -10.79 15.00
N CYS A 8 11.38 -9.59 15.59
CA CYS A 8 10.33 -8.65 15.16
C CYS A 8 10.48 -8.22 13.70
N SER A 9 11.72 -8.03 13.22
CA SER A 9 11.97 -7.68 11.81
C SER A 9 11.58 -8.82 10.88
N ASN A 10 11.95 -10.06 11.22
CA ASN A 10 11.65 -11.24 10.42
C ASN A 10 10.13 -11.51 10.37
N THR A 11 9.42 -11.39 11.49
CA THR A 11 7.96 -11.55 11.52
C THR A 11 7.27 -10.50 10.66
N ARG A 12 7.72 -9.24 10.71
CA ARG A 12 7.18 -8.18 9.86
C ARG A 12 7.43 -8.47 8.38
N GLU A 13 8.64 -8.91 8.04
CA GLU A 13 9.00 -9.24 6.66
C GLU A 13 8.17 -10.41 6.13
N ASP A 14 8.03 -11.49 6.91
CA ASP A 14 7.16 -12.62 6.57
C ASP A 14 5.71 -12.18 6.34
N TYR A 15 5.18 -11.33 7.21
CA TYR A 15 3.84 -10.76 7.02
C TYR A 15 3.71 -9.99 5.70
N LEU A 16 4.67 -9.12 5.37
CA LEU A 16 4.65 -8.38 4.11
C LEU A 16 4.76 -9.31 2.89
N HIS A 17 5.56 -10.37 2.98
CA HIS A 17 5.63 -11.38 1.93
C HIS A 17 4.28 -12.09 1.74
N LYS A 18 3.61 -12.49 2.82
CA LYS A 18 2.31 -13.16 2.74
C LYS A 18 1.25 -12.28 2.09
N ILE A 19 1.10 -11.04 2.57
CA ILE A 19 0.09 -10.11 2.06
C ILE A 19 0.35 -9.73 0.60
N SER A 20 1.61 -9.44 0.24
CA SER A 20 1.95 -9.11 -1.17
C SER A 20 1.74 -10.30 -2.11
N ASP A 21 1.95 -11.53 -1.62
CA ASP A 21 1.67 -12.73 -2.43
C ASP A 21 0.18 -12.95 -2.62
N GLU A 22 -0.59 -12.82 -1.53
CA GLU A 22 -2.05 -12.93 -1.54
C GLU A 22 -2.69 -11.96 -2.53
N ILE A 23 -2.34 -10.67 -2.46
CA ILE A 23 -2.90 -9.65 -3.36
C ILE A 23 -2.56 -9.96 -4.82
N THR A 24 -1.31 -10.32 -5.11
CA THR A 24 -0.90 -10.62 -6.49
C THR A 24 -1.45 -11.94 -7.03
N ASN A 25 -1.92 -12.84 -6.15
CA ASN A 25 -2.65 -14.05 -6.55
C ASN A 25 -4.12 -13.76 -6.81
N GLN A 26 -4.75 -12.89 -6.01
CA GLN A 26 -6.18 -12.60 -6.10
C GLN A 26 -6.53 -11.61 -7.22
N TYR A 27 -5.65 -10.66 -7.53
CA TYR A 27 -5.95 -9.55 -8.43
C TYR A 27 -5.00 -9.49 -9.63
N ASP A 28 -5.56 -9.37 -10.84
CA ASP A 28 -4.80 -9.15 -12.08
C ASP A 28 -4.38 -7.69 -12.29
N LEU A 29 -5.17 -6.76 -11.73
CA LEU A 29 -4.97 -5.33 -11.80
C LEU A 29 -4.96 -4.74 -10.39
N ILE A 30 -3.84 -4.12 -10.01
CA ILE A 30 -3.63 -3.58 -8.67
C ILE A 30 -3.33 -2.08 -8.79
N GLY A 31 -4.21 -1.24 -8.24
CA GLY A 31 -4.00 0.21 -8.16
C GLY A 31 -3.34 0.61 -6.84
N VAL A 32 -2.26 1.40 -6.90
CA VAL A 32 -1.57 1.92 -5.72
C VAL A 32 -1.44 3.44 -5.81
N GLU A 33 -1.87 4.15 -4.78
CA GLU A 33 -1.72 5.61 -4.68
C GLU A 33 -0.39 5.97 -3.99
N THR A 34 0.60 6.44 -4.76
CA THR A 34 1.97 6.67 -4.26
C THR A 34 2.12 7.96 -3.45
N LEU A 35 1.28 8.98 -3.69
CA LEU A 35 1.40 10.30 -3.06
C LEU A 35 0.66 10.44 -1.71
N ASN A 36 -0.42 9.67 -1.49
CA ASN A 36 -1.09 9.62 -0.19
C ASN A 36 -0.16 9.09 0.90
N VAL A 37 0.80 8.22 0.56
CA VAL A 37 1.81 7.73 1.52
C VAL A 37 2.61 8.88 2.12
N LYS A 38 3.09 9.83 1.30
CA LYS A 38 3.87 10.98 1.80
C LYS A 38 3.03 11.89 2.70
N GLU A 39 1.75 12.04 2.39
CA GLU A 39 0.83 12.85 3.17
C GLU A 39 0.38 12.13 4.45
N LEU A 40 0.05 10.84 4.40
CA LEU A 40 -0.19 9.96 5.55
C LEU A 40 1.04 9.84 6.46
N MET A 41 2.25 9.88 5.89
CA MET A 41 3.50 9.97 6.66
C MET A 41 3.65 11.30 7.41
N ARG A 42 2.82 12.30 7.12
CA ARG A 42 2.73 13.57 7.87
C ARG A 42 1.54 13.62 8.83
N THR A 43 0.65 12.63 8.81
CA THR A 43 -0.49 12.56 9.75
C THR A 43 -0.14 11.78 11.02
N TYR A 44 -1.07 11.77 11.98
CA TYR A 44 -0.94 11.04 13.25
C TYR A 44 -0.67 9.52 13.05
N HIS A 45 -1.08 8.95 11.91
CA HIS A 45 -0.87 7.54 11.58
C HIS A 45 0.49 7.23 10.94
N SER A 46 1.33 8.25 10.75
CA SER A 46 2.68 8.13 10.18
C SER A 46 3.55 7.08 10.85
N LYS A 47 3.54 7.01 12.19
CA LYS A 47 4.26 5.97 12.95
C LYS A 47 3.78 4.56 12.62
N SER A 48 2.46 4.36 12.51
CA SER A 48 1.89 3.07 12.16
C SER A 48 2.27 2.65 10.74
N LEU A 49 2.19 3.59 9.79
CA LEU A 49 2.50 3.35 8.38
C LEU A 49 4.01 3.13 8.14
N ALA A 50 4.86 3.90 8.83
CA ALA A 50 6.30 3.71 8.83
C ALA A 50 6.70 2.38 9.48
N ASN A 51 6.06 2.02 10.61
CA ASN A 51 6.26 0.72 11.26
C ASN A 51 5.81 -0.45 10.37
N ALA A 52 4.77 -0.26 9.56
CA ALA A 52 4.30 -1.21 8.57
C ALA A 52 5.27 -1.38 7.39
N SER A 53 6.36 -0.61 7.32
CA SER A 53 7.37 -0.69 6.25
C SER A 53 6.74 -0.57 4.85
N TRP A 54 5.82 0.39 4.69
CA TRP A 54 5.02 0.57 3.48
C TRP A 54 5.85 0.65 2.18
N GLY A 55 7.00 1.34 2.20
CA GLY A 55 7.90 1.38 1.05
C GLY A 55 8.41 -0.01 0.64
N LYS A 56 8.80 -0.85 1.61
CA LYS A 56 9.22 -2.24 1.39
C LYS A 56 8.07 -3.09 0.85
N PHE A 57 6.86 -2.87 1.36
CA PHE A 57 5.65 -3.52 0.85
C PHE A 57 5.38 -3.18 -0.63
N LEU A 58 5.48 -1.91 -1.02
CA LEU A 58 5.29 -1.50 -2.41
C LEU A 58 6.32 -2.12 -3.34
N THR A 59 7.60 -2.13 -2.95
CA THR A 59 8.65 -2.84 -3.70
C THR A 59 8.34 -4.33 -3.83
N MET A 60 7.84 -4.96 -2.76
CA MET A 60 7.43 -6.37 -2.80
C MET A 60 6.28 -6.63 -3.76
N LEU A 61 5.28 -5.76 -3.72
CA LEU A 61 4.10 -5.86 -4.57
C LEU A 61 4.47 -5.68 -6.04
N GLU A 62 5.34 -4.71 -6.35
CA GLU A 62 5.83 -4.41 -7.70
C GLU A 62 6.58 -5.61 -8.32
N TYR A 63 7.61 -6.13 -7.64
CA TYR A 63 8.37 -7.25 -8.23
C TYR A 63 7.53 -8.53 -8.34
N LYS A 64 6.60 -8.77 -7.40
CA LYS A 64 5.72 -9.96 -7.44
C LYS A 64 4.66 -9.85 -8.52
N ALA A 65 4.07 -8.67 -8.69
CA ALA A 65 3.14 -8.40 -9.76
C ALA A 65 3.83 -8.63 -11.12
N GLN A 66 5.02 -8.05 -11.30
CA GLN A 66 5.82 -8.23 -12.51
C GLN A 66 6.14 -9.71 -12.78
N ARG A 67 6.58 -10.45 -11.74
CA ARG A 67 6.89 -11.89 -11.86
C ARG A 67 5.68 -12.74 -12.27
N LYS A 68 4.48 -12.37 -11.83
CA LYS A 68 3.23 -13.07 -12.12
C LYS A 68 2.51 -12.54 -13.36
N GLY A 69 3.09 -11.59 -14.09
CA GLY A 69 2.46 -10.95 -15.25
C GLY A 69 1.23 -10.10 -14.90
N LYS A 70 1.13 -9.62 -13.66
CA LYS A 70 0.04 -8.79 -13.15
C LYS A 70 0.35 -7.32 -13.40
N THR A 71 -0.69 -6.51 -13.57
CA THR A 71 -0.53 -5.07 -13.82
C THR A 71 -0.62 -4.31 -12.50
N LEU A 72 0.42 -3.56 -12.16
CA LEU A 72 0.42 -2.62 -11.05
C LEU A 72 0.37 -1.19 -11.61
N LEU A 73 -0.71 -0.47 -11.29
CA LEU A 73 -0.92 0.92 -11.72
C LEU A 73 -0.65 1.87 -10.56
N GLY A 74 0.34 2.73 -10.72
CA GLY A 74 0.48 3.92 -9.87
C GLY A 74 -0.58 4.94 -10.26
N ILE A 75 -1.56 5.19 -9.38
CA ILE A 75 -2.58 6.21 -9.64
C ILE A 75 -2.02 7.57 -9.20
N ASP A 76 -1.85 8.47 -10.16
CA ASP A 76 -1.37 9.84 -9.93
C ASP A 76 -2.48 10.75 -9.36
N ARG A 77 -2.05 11.85 -8.74
CA ARG A 77 -2.69 12.76 -7.76
C ARG A 77 -4.08 13.31 -8.11
N PHE A 78 -4.57 13.11 -9.33
CA PHE A 78 -5.75 13.77 -9.87
C PHE A 78 -6.97 12.86 -10.06
N PHE A 79 -6.89 11.58 -9.67
CA PHE A 79 -8.08 10.72 -9.63
C PHE A 79 -8.76 10.83 -8.26
N PRO A 80 -9.96 11.44 -8.14
CA PRO A 80 -10.60 11.68 -6.85
C PRO A 80 -11.25 10.42 -6.26
N SER A 81 -10.53 9.30 -6.16
CA SER A 81 -11.04 8.00 -5.69
C SER A 81 -11.75 8.07 -4.32
N SER A 82 -11.21 8.87 -3.40
CA SER A 82 -11.75 9.04 -2.03
C SER A 82 -12.85 10.11 -1.92
N GLN A 83 -13.04 10.90 -2.97
CA GLN A 83 -14.07 11.94 -3.04
C GLN A 83 -15.21 11.55 -3.99
N LEU A 84 -15.00 10.52 -4.82
CA LEU A 84 -16.01 9.94 -5.68
C LEU A 84 -16.80 8.90 -4.90
N CYS A 85 -18.12 9.07 -4.87
CA CYS A 85 -18.99 8.01 -4.39
C CYS A 85 -18.84 6.78 -5.29
N SER A 86 -18.53 5.62 -4.72
CA SER A 86 -18.39 4.34 -5.44
C SER A 86 -19.69 3.87 -6.13
N TYR A 87 -20.83 4.42 -5.73
CA TYR A 87 -22.13 4.10 -6.31
C TYR A 87 -22.55 5.05 -7.44
N CYS A 88 -22.28 6.35 -7.33
CA CYS A 88 -22.82 7.35 -8.27
C CYS A 88 -21.78 8.25 -8.95
N GLY A 89 -20.49 8.11 -8.65
CA GLY A 89 -19.42 8.88 -9.30
C GLY A 89 -19.47 10.39 -9.04
N VAL A 90 -20.31 10.85 -8.11
CA VAL A 90 -20.36 12.27 -7.73
C VAL A 90 -19.18 12.60 -6.83
N ASN A 91 -18.49 13.68 -7.16
CA ASN A 91 -17.43 14.24 -6.33
C ASN A 91 -18.07 14.96 -5.13
N THR A 92 -17.97 14.35 -3.96
CA THR A 92 -18.48 14.85 -2.67
C THR A 92 -17.62 15.95 -2.04
N GLY A 93 -16.55 16.40 -2.70
CA GLY A 93 -15.67 17.46 -2.21
C GLY A 93 -14.87 17.06 -0.96
N LYS A 94 -14.13 18.02 -0.38
CA LYS A 94 -13.38 17.80 0.86
C LYS A 94 -14.36 17.60 2.02
N LYS A 95 -14.33 16.42 2.66
CA LYS A 95 -14.96 16.22 3.97
C LYS A 95 -14.22 17.10 4.99
N GLN A 96 -14.92 18.11 5.53
CA GLN A 96 -14.42 18.93 6.65
C GLN A 96 -14.37 18.09 7.93
#